data_AF-A0AAW1IYT9-F1
#
_entry.id   AF-A0AAW1IYT9-F1
#
_cell.length_a   1.000
_cell.length_b   1.000
_cell.length_c   1.000
_cell.angle_alpha   90.00
_cell.angle_beta   90.00
_cell.angle_gamma   90.00
#
_symmetry.space_group_name_H-M   'P 1'
#
loop_
_entity.id
_entity.type
_entity.pdbx_description
1 polymer ?
#
loop_
_entity_poly.entity_id
_entity_poly.type
_entity_poly.pdbx_seq_one_letter_code
_entity_poly.pdbx_strand_id
1 'polypeptide(L)'
;MQDELLLDKIIVSINDLNVSQKLWSDKKITLADAIDSIRLAELSKKQMKNLKEDVTEKVDLLKHTGKKNWKGNKSKHKEWTCWFCALKHGKGQCPAKGHFAVVCKVKKRSVSNTRGKRREQDVRQIETEQLSDEYIYTISHKSSNLSMNLTFEVDGLYKDVTCQLDTGATCNVMGIENYRKITTIDKIRKSNIQLKCFGGTVIIPSGEAVLNCILNGKEKNYNDR
;
A
#
# COMPACT_ATOMS: atom_id res chain seq x y z
N MET A 1 -6.01 31.69 -12.74
CA MET A 1 -5.15 32.29 -11.69
C MET A 1 -5.15 31.51 -10.39
N GLN A 2 -6.26 31.34 -9.66
CA GLN A 2 -6.25 30.52 -8.42
C GLN A 2 -5.93 29.05 -8.71
N ASP A 3 -6.56 28.47 -9.74
CA ASP A 3 -6.36 27.06 -10.09
C ASP A 3 -4.96 26.75 -10.60
N GLU A 4 -4.29 27.71 -11.27
CA GLU A 4 -2.90 27.57 -11.73
C GLU A 4 -1.92 27.54 -10.56
N LEU A 5 -2.12 28.41 -9.56
CA LEU A 5 -1.30 28.41 -8.34
C LEU A 5 -1.51 27.12 -7.53
N LEU A 6 -2.73 26.60 -7.49
CA LEU A 6 -3.03 25.32 -6.85
C LEU A 6 -2.40 24.15 -7.60
N LEU A 7 -2.46 24.17 -8.92
CA LEU A 7 -1.82 23.17 -9.78
C LEU A 7 -0.31 23.13 -9.52
N ASP A 8 0.38 24.26 -9.57
CA ASP A 8 1.82 24.34 -9.32
C ASP A 8 2.17 23.80 -7.93
N LYS A 9 1.40 24.18 -6.91
CA LYS A 9 1.60 23.71 -5.54
C LYS A 9 1.42 22.20 -5.42
N ILE A 10 0.40 21.64 -6.09
CA ILE A 10 0.16 20.19 -6.11
C ILE A 10 1.32 19.48 -6.80
N ILE A 11 1.73 19.93 -7.98
CA ILE A 11 2.79 19.25 -8.75
C ILE A 11 4.11 19.22 -7.97
N VAL A 12 4.49 20.33 -7.32
CA VAL A 12 5.69 20.40 -6.46
C VAL A 12 5.57 19.53 -5.21
N SER A 13 4.34 19.30 -4.72
CA SER A 13 4.07 18.52 -3.50
C SER A 13 4.10 16.99 -3.74
N ILE A 14 4.10 16.52 -5.00
CA ILE A 14 4.12 15.09 -5.32
C ILE A 14 5.51 14.50 -5.08
N ASN A 15 5.58 13.45 -4.26
CA ASN A 15 6.83 12.73 -4.00
C ASN A 15 7.32 11.86 -5.18
N ASP A 16 6.42 11.41 -6.05
CA ASP A 16 6.79 10.59 -7.22
C ASP A 16 7.24 11.48 -8.39
N LEU A 17 8.55 11.56 -8.59
CA LEU A 17 9.18 12.39 -9.63
C LEU A 17 8.71 12.05 -11.05
N ASN A 18 8.31 10.80 -11.32
CA ASN A 18 7.84 10.42 -12.65
C ASN A 18 6.46 11.01 -12.94
N VAL A 19 5.60 11.02 -11.92
CA VAL A 19 4.26 11.60 -12.02
C VAL A 19 4.38 13.11 -12.14
N SER A 20 5.20 13.76 -11.30
CA SER A 20 5.39 15.21 -11.38
C SER A 20 6.00 15.64 -12.71
N GLN A 21 7.02 14.94 -13.22
CA GLN A 21 7.60 15.21 -14.55
C GLN A 21 6.58 15.06 -15.68
N LYS A 22 5.70 14.06 -15.60
CA LYS A 22 4.61 13.88 -16.59
C LYS A 22 3.65 15.06 -16.57
N LEU A 23 3.20 15.47 -15.38
CA LEU A 23 2.29 16.60 -15.20
C LEU A 23 2.91 17.93 -15.68
N TRP A 24 4.21 18.14 -15.44
CA TRP A 24 4.96 19.30 -15.96
C TRP A 24 5.11 19.31 -17.48
N SER A 25 5.11 18.13 -18.12
CA SER A 25 5.32 18.01 -19.57
C SER A 25 4.05 18.37 -20.37
N ASP A 26 2.88 18.23 -19.76
CA ASP A 26 1.59 18.46 -20.42
C ASP A 26 1.22 19.95 -20.43
N LYS A 27 1.36 20.59 -21.61
CA LYS A 27 1.19 22.05 -21.81
C LYS A 27 -0.22 22.61 -21.53
N LYS A 28 -1.23 21.77 -21.29
CA LYS A 28 -2.64 22.17 -21.08
C LYS A 28 -3.33 21.29 -20.05
N ILE A 29 -2.73 21.15 -18.88
CA ILE A 29 -3.34 20.39 -17.80
C ILE A 29 -4.28 21.28 -16.97
N THR A 30 -5.50 20.80 -16.71
CA THR A 30 -6.41 21.45 -15.76
C THR A 30 -6.23 20.87 -14.36
N LEU A 31 -6.69 21.59 -13.34
CA LEU A 31 -6.61 21.11 -11.96
C LEU A 31 -7.32 19.75 -11.77
N ALA A 32 -8.46 19.55 -12.43
CA ALA A 32 -9.18 18.28 -12.38
C ALA A 32 -8.39 17.14 -13.03
N ASP A 33 -7.83 17.38 -14.23
CA ASP A 33 -7.03 16.38 -14.94
C ASP A 33 -5.78 15.97 -14.15
N ALA A 34 -5.16 16.92 -13.44
CA ALA A 34 -4.01 16.65 -12.57
C ALA A 34 -4.40 15.76 -11.39
N ILE A 35 -5.51 16.06 -10.71
CA ILE A 35 -6.02 15.27 -9.59
C ILE A 35 -6.32 13.83 -10.04
N ASP A 36 -7.03 13.68 -11.17
CA ASP A 36 -7.38 12.35 -11.69
C ASP A 36 -6.14 11.58 -12.14
N SER A 37 -5.19 12.25 -12.79
CA SER A 37 -3.91 11.64 -13.18
C SER A 37 -3.11 11.13 -11.99
N ILE A 38 -3.06 11.89 -10.88
CA ILE A 38 -2.38 11.49 -9.65
C ILE A 38 -3.07 10.28 -9.04
N ARG A 39 -4.40 10.32 -8.89
CA ARG A 39 -5.19 9.21 -8.35
C ARG A 39 -5.03 7.94 -9.18
N LEU A 40 -5.06 8.06 -10.51
CA LEU A 40 -4.85 6.94 -11.43
C LEU A 40 -3.43 6.37 -11.30
N ALA A 41 -2.41 7.22 -11.16
CA ALA A 41 -1.04 6.79 -10.96
C ALA A 41 -0.86 6.04 -9.63
N GLU A 42 -1.46 6.53 -8.54
CA GLU A 42 -1.46 5.88 -7.23
C GLU A 42 -2.17 4.53 -7.26
N LEU A 43 -3.36 4.47 -7.86
CA LEU A 43 -4.12 3.23 -8.03
C LEU A 43 -3.33 2.21 -8.85
N SER A 44 -2.74 2.64 -9.97
CA SER A 44 -1.92 1.77 -10.82
C SER A 44 -0.69 1.25 -10.07
N LYS A 45 -0.03 2.10 -9.28
CA LYS A 45 1.13 1.71 -8.47
C LYS A 45 0.76 0.69 -7.39
N LYS A 46 -0.42 0.85 -6.76
CA LYS A 46 -0.97 -0.11 -5.80
C LYS A 46 -1.27 -1.46 -6.46
N GLN A 47 -1.94 -1.45 -7.61
CA GLN A 47 -2.24 -2.67 -8.37
C GLN A 47 -0.98 -3.39 -8.85
N MET A 48 0.02 -2.65 -9.34
CA MET A 48 1.30 -3.22 -9.77
C MET A 48 2.12 -3.80 -8.61
N LYS A 49 1.97 -3.26 -7.39
CA LYS A 49 2.58 -3.83 -6.19
C LYS A 49 1.93 -5.17 -5.84
N ASN A 50 0.60 -5.23 -5.81
CA ASN A 50 -0.15 -6.46 -5.54
C ASN A 50 0.18 -7.55 -6.57
N LEU A 51 0.25 -7.21 -7.87
CA LEU A 51 0.62 -8.18 -8.91
C LEU A 51 2.05 -8.72 -8.73
N LYS A 52 3.00 -7.89 -8.27
CA LYS A 52 4.37 -8.34 -7.98
C LYS A 52 4.41 -9.24 -6.75
N GLU A 53 3.59 -8.97 -5.74
CA GLU A 53 3.48 -9.81 -4.54
C GLU A 53 2.83 -11.17 -4.87
N ASP A 54 1.82 -11.22 -5.74
CA ASP A 54 1.19 -12.48 -6.21
C ASP A 54 2.14 -13.33 -7.07
N VAL A 55 3.08 -12.72 -7.80
CA VAL A 55 4.13 -13.47 -8.53
C VAL A 55 5.21 -14.03 -7.59
N THR A 56 5.27 -13.56 -6.34
CA THR A 56 6.19 -14.07 -5.31
C THR A 56 5.60 -15.17 -4.43
N GLU A 57 4.38 -15.64 -4.68
CA GLU A 57 3.95 -16.97 -4.22
C GLU A 57 4.74 -18.06 -4.97
N LYS A 58 5.93 -18.34 -4.42
CA LYS A 58 6.80 -19.51 -4.60
C LYS A 58 6.34 -20.50 -5.68
N VAL A 59 6.68 -20.22 -6.92
CA VAL A 59 7.04 -21.31 -7.82
C VAL A 59 8.46 -21.69 -7.41
N ASP A 60 8.57 -22.82 -6.72
CA ASP A 60 9.83 -23.36 -6.19
C ASP A 60 10.76 -23.68 -7.38
N LEU A 61 11.54 -22.69 -7.83
CA LEU A 61 12.64 -22.94 -8.75
C LEU A 61 13.70 -23.71 -7.96
N LEU A 62 13.67 -25.03 -8.10
CA LEU A 62 14.77 -25.91 -7.73
C LEU A 62 16.05 -25.41 -8.40
N LYS A 63 16.82 -24.57 -7.69
CA LYS A 63 18.18 -24.19 -8.06
C LYS A 63 19.04 -25.44 -7.95
N HIS A 64 19.13 -26.20 -9.03
CA HIS A 64 20.20 -27.18 -9.18
C HIS A 64 21.53 -26.42 -9.27
N THR A 65 22.18 -26.29 -8.11
CA THR A 65 23.57 -25.88 -8.02
C THR A 65 24.41 -26.95 -8.71
N GLY A 66 24.92 -26.60 -9.90
CA GLY A 66 25.84 -27.43 -10.65
C GLY A 66 27.15 -27.59 -9.88
N LYS A 67 27.29 -28.69 -9.13
CA LYS A 67 28.59 -29.27 -8.81
C LYS A 67 28.91 -30.38 -9.81
N LYS A 68 30.16 -30.32 -10.26
CA LYS A 68 30.74 -31.01 -11.41
C LYS A 68 30.76 -32.53 -11.28
N ASN A 69 30.71 -33.15 -12.47
CA ASN A 69 31.32 -34.42 -12.85
C ASN A 69 30.79 -35.72 -12.24
N TRP A 70 30.04 -36.47 -13.05
CA TRP A 70 30.47 -37.85 -13.33
C TRP A 70 29.99 -38.33 -14.71
N LYS A 71 30.92 -38.93 -15.44
CA LYS A 71 30.70 -39.58 -16.73
C LYS A 71 29.87 -40.85 -16.51
N GLY A 72 28.86 -41.09 -17.34
CA GLY A 72 28.16 -42.38 -17.34
C GLY A 72 27.09 -42.49 -18.42
N ASN A 73 27.47 -43.15 -19.53
CA ASN A 73 26.62 -43.73 -20.59
C ASN A 73 25.50 -42.88 -21.22
N LYS A 74 25.81 -42.32 -22.40
CA LYS A 74 24.79 -41.95 -23.40
C LYS A 74 24.15 -43.22 -23.96
N SER A 75 23.05 -43.70 -23.39
CA SER A 75 22.08 -44.45 -24.19
C SER A 75 21.54 -43.49 -25.24
N LYS A 76 21.93 -43.70 -26.51
CA LYS A 76 21.36 -42.96 -27.64
C LYS A 76 19.88 -43.34 -27.77
N HIS A 77 19.01 -42.67 -27.03
CA HIS A 77 17.58 -42.74 -27.31
C HIS A 77 17.38 -42.14 -28.70
N LYS A 78 16.97 -42.99 -29.65
CA LYS A 78 16.75 -42.61 -31.04
C LYS A 78 15.55 -41.65 -31.08
N GLU A 79 15.82 -40.36 -31.16
CA GLU A 79 14.80 -39.35 -31.42
C GLU A 79 14.25 -39.59 -32.83
N TRP A 80 12.93 -39.69 -32.93
CA TRP A 80 12.21 -39.86 -34.18
C TRP A 80 11.24 -38.69 -34.33
N THR A 81 10.97 -38.29 -35.57
CA THR A 81 9.95 -37.29 -35.88
C THR A 81 8.58 -37.90 -35.63
N CYS A 82 7.86 -37.37 -34.64
CA CYS A 82 6.55 -37.85 -34.27
C CYS A 82 5.48 -37.44 -35.28
N TRP A 83 4.72 -38.41 -35.80
CA TRP A 83 3.63 -38.10 -36.74
C TRP A 83 2.51 -37.28 -36.08
N PHE A 84 2.29 -37.40 -34.77
CA PHE A 84 1.21 -36.69 -34.08
C PHE A 84 1.44 -35.19 -33.86
N CYS A 85 2.70 -34.75 -33.69
CA CYS A 85 3.02 -33.35 -33.39
C CYS A 85 4.12 -32.75 -34.26
N ALA A 86 4.66 -33.52 -35.21
CA ALA A 86 5.79 -33.16 -36.08
C ALA A 86 7.11 -32.78 -35.35
N LEU A 87 7.16 -32.87 -34.02
CA LEU A 87 8.37 -32.62 -33.22
C LEU A 87 9.19 -33.91 -33.01
N LYS A 88 10.48 -33.76 -32.73
CA LYS A 88 11.38 -34.87 -32.38
C LYS A 88 11.36 -35.10 -30.87
N HIS A 89 10.97 -36.28 -30.44
CA HIS A 89 10.99 -36.66 -29.02
C HIS A 89 11.09 -38.19 -28.83
N GLY A 90 11.37 -38.63 -27.61
CA GLY A 90 11.39 -40.05 -27.25
C GLY A 90 10.02 -40.73 -27.38
N LYS A 91 10.01 -42.05 -27.53
CA LYS A 91 8.77 -42.85 -27.61
C LYS A 91 7.95 -42.65 -26.32
N GLY A 92 6.72 -42.15 -26.43
CA GLY A 92 5.82 -41.89 -25.30
C GLY A 92 5.82 -40.47 -24.74
N GLN A 93 6.74 -39.60 -25.17
CA GLN A 93 6.84 -38.20 -24.71
C GLN A 93 6.14 -37.20 -25.64
N CYS A 94 5.15 -37.65 -26.42
CA CYS A 94 4.43 -36.75 -27.33
C CYS A 94 3.47 -35.85 -26.54
N PRO A 95 3.66 -34.51 -26.56
CA PRO A 95 2.74 -33.58 -25.89
C PRO A 95 1.34 -33.57 -26.54
N ALA A 96 1.21 -34.03 -27.80
CA ALA A 96 -0.07 -34.15 -28.49
C ALA A 96 -0.80 -35.48 -28.23
N LYS A 97 -0.25 -36.38 -27.39
CA LYS A 97 -0.88 -37.66 -27.06
C LYS A 97 -2.15 -37.41 -26.25
N GLY A 98 -3.32 -37.53 -26.90
CA GLY A 98 -4.64 -37.28 -26.29
C GLY A 98 -5.27 -35.94 -26.67
N HIS A 99 -4.55 -35.04 -27.33
CA HIS A 99 -5.08 -33.73 -27.76
C HIS A 99 -6.29 -33.90 -28.71
N PHE A 100 -6.21 -34.85 -29.65
CA PHE A 100 -7.30 -35.12 -30.59
C PHE A 100 -8.54 -35.75 -29.94
N ALA A 101 -8.42 -36.38 -28.77
CA ALA A 101 -9.57 -36.93 -28.04
C ALA A 101 -10.39 -35.83 -27.34
N VAL A 102 -9.74 -34.74 -26.91
CA VAL A 102 -10.40 -33.56 -26.31
C VAL A 102 -11.19 -32.77 -27.37
N VAL A 103 -10.71 -32.76 -28.62
CA VAL A 103 -11.35 -32.01 -29.73
C VAL A 103 -12.29 -32.88 -30.57
N CYS A 104 -12.35 -34.20 -30.33
CA CYS A 104 -13.21 -35.10 -31.10
C CYS A 104 -14.70 -34.86 -30.75
N LYS A 105 -15.43 -34.17 -31.64
CA LYS A 105 -16.88 -33.93 -31.55
C LYS A 105 -17.74 -35.17 -31.82
N VAL A 106 -17.16 -36.37 -31.90
CA VAL A 106 -17.92 -37.60 -32.11
C VAL A 106 -18.45 -38.08 -30.76
N LYS A 107 -19.78 -38.06 -30.59
CA LYS A 107 -20.49 -38.58 -29.42
C LYS A 107 -20.02 -40.00 -29.10
N LYS A 108 -19.27 -40.19 -28.01
CA LYS A 108 -19.06 -41.52 -27.46
C LYS A 108 -20.31 -41.95 -26.70
N ARG A 109 -20.93 -43.02 -27.17
CA ARG A 109 -21.97 -43.78 -26.47
C ARG A 109 -21.51 -44.12 -25.05
N SER A 110 -22.45 -44.02 -24.13
CA SER A 110 -22.34 -44.33 -22.70
C SER A 110 -21.72 -45.70 -22.43
N VAL A 111 -20.77 -45.74 -21.50
CA VAL A 111 -20.62 -46.88 -20.60
C VAL A 111 -20.46 -46.32 -19.19
N SER A 112 -21.41 -46.69 -18.34
CA SER A 112 -21.44 -46.39 -16.93
C SER A 112 -20.30 -47.11 -16.19
N ASN A 113 -19.71 -46.46 -15.18
CA ASN A 113 -19.63 -47.07 -13.85
C ASN A 113 -19.23 -46.03 -12.79
N THR A 114 -20.26 -45.61 -12.05
CA THR A 114 -20.40 -45.69 -10.59
C THR A 114 -19.22 -45.36 -9.66
N ARG A 115 -19.58 -44.47 -8.70
CA ARG A 115 -19.15 -44.31 -7.29
C ARG A 115 -18.11 -43.24 -7.00
N GLY A 116 -18.60 -42.14 -6.39
CA GLY A 116 -17.77 -41.17 -5.67
C GLY A 116 -18.58 -39.96 -5.22
N LYS A 117 -19.19 -40.07 -4.04
CA LYS A 117 -20.00 -39.12 -3.26
C LYS A 117 -19.89 -37.62 -3.60
N ARG A 118 -21.07 -37.01 -3.75
CA ARG A 118 -21.33 -35.57 -3.57
C ARG A 118 -20.73 -35.06 -2.25
N ARG A 119 -19.94 -33.99 -2.34
CA ARG A 119 -19.90 -32.92 -1.35
C ARG A 119 -20.01 -31.62 -2.14
N GLU A 120 -21.18 -31.00 -2.08
CA GLU A 120 -21.32 -29.59 -2.41
C GLU A 120 -20.44 -28.84 -1.41
N GLN A 121 -19.36 -28.22 -1.91
CA GLN A 121 -18.65 -27.21 -1.15
C GLN A 121 -19.34 -25.90 -1.47
N ASP A 122 -20.08 -25.46 -0.46
CA ASP A 122 -20.73 -24.17 -0.34
C ASP A 122 -19.75 -23.06 -0.74
N VAL A 123 -20.07 -22.33 -1.81
CA VAL A 123 -19.30 -21.17 -2.24
C VAL A 123 -19.59 -20.09 -1.21
N ARG A 124 -18.74 -19.99 -0.19
CA ARG A 124 -18.70 -18.83 0.69
C ARG A 124 -18.42 -17.62 -0.20
N GLN A 125 -19.47 -16.86 -0.45
CA GLN A 125 -19.40 -15.47 -0.81
C GLN A 125 -18.51 -14.80 0.25
N ILE A 126 -17.26 -14.55 -0.13
CA ILE A 126 -16.43 -13.62 0.62
C ILE A 126 -17.12 -12.29 0.41
N GLU A 127 -17.90 -11.89 1.41
CA GLU A 127 -18.19 -10.49 1.64
C GLU A 127 -16.85 -9.79 1.50
N THR A 128 -16.68 -9.05 0.41
CA THR A 128 -15.61 -8.07 0.31
C THR A 128 -15.83 -7.17 1.50
N GLU A 129 -15.11 -7.43 2.59
CA GLU A 129 -15.00 -6.55 3.73
C GLU A 129 -14.83 -5.18 3.12
N GLN A 130 -15.83 -4.35 3.40
CA GLN A 130 -15.90 -2.98 2.95
C GLN A 130 -14.49 -2.44 3.10
N LEU A 131 -13.84 -2.19 1.96
CA LEU A 131 -12.75 -1.22 1.92
C LEU A 131 -13.37 -0.04 2.63
N SER A 132 -12.96 0.19 3.88
CA SER A 132 -13.41 1.35 4.61
C SER A 132 -12.90 2.48 3.73
N ASP A 133 -13.81 3.05 2.95
CA ASP A 133 -13.54 4.25 2.22
C ASP A 133 -12.94 5.17 3.26
N GLU A 134 -11.64 5.41 3.12
CA GLU A 134 -10.88 6.30 3.96
C GLU A 134 -11.45 7.67 3.59
N TYR A 135 -12.58 8.00 4.22
CA TYR A 135 -13.30 9.22 3.97
C TYR A 135 -12.37 10.34 4.38
N ILE A 136 -11.66 10.88 3.40
CA ILE A 136 -11.12 12.22 3.47
C ILE A 136 -12.35 13.10 3.62
N TYR A 137 -12.63 13.51 4.85
CA TYR A 137 -13.67 14.47 5.14
C TYR A 137 -13.45 15.68 4.23
N THR A 138 -14.37 15.91 3.30
CA THR A 138 -14.41 17.15 2.55
C THR A 138 -14.68 18.26 3.57
N ILE A 139 -13.64 19.00 3.94
CA ILE A 139 -13.78 20.24 4.69
C ILE A 139 -14.57 21.17 3.78
N SER A 140 -15.87 21.34 4.07
CA SER A 140 -16.64 22.38 3.41
C SER A 140 -15.90 23.70 3.65
N HIS A 141 -15.65 24.45 2.58
CA HIS A 141 -14.91 25.71 2.59
C HIS A 141 -15.54 26.72 3.56
N LYS A 142 -15.19 26.61 4.84
CA LYS A 142 -15.13 27.71 5.79
C LYS A 142 -13.67 27.78 6.17
N SER A 143 -13.01 28.85 5.75
CA SER A 143 -11.57 29.10 5.91
C SER A 143 -11.15 29.33 7.36
N SER A 144 -11.74 28.62 8.32
CA SER A 144 -11.33 28.61 9.71
C SER A 144 -10.42 27.41 9.90
N ASN A 145 -9.16 27.65 10.26
CA ASN A 145 -8.28 26.61 10.77
C ASN A 145 -9.04 25.82 11.84
N LEU A 146 -9.19 24.51 11.64
CA LEU A 146 -9.87 23.65 12.59
C LEU A 146 -9.09 23.72 13.91
N SER A 147 -9.66 24.38 14.90
CA SER A 147 -9.01 24.67 16.18
C SER A 147 -9.86 24.18 17.32
N MET A 148 -9.20 23.75 18.38
CA MET A 148 -9.80 23.19 19.58
C MET A 148 -9.11 23.80 20.79
N ASN A 149 -9.88 24.21 21.79
CA ASN A 149 -9.33 24.63 23.07
C ASN A 149 -9.11 23.39 23.95
N LEU A 150 -7.86 23.18 24.35
CA LEU A 150 -7.45 22.12 25.26
C LEU A 150 -7.08 22.73 26.61
N THR A 151 -7.51 22.10 27.70
CA THR A 151 -7.11 22.51 29.05
C THR A 151 -6.00 21.60 29.52
N PHE A 152 -4.84 22.16 29.86
CA PHE A 152 -3.71 21.44 30.42
C PHE A 152 -3.64 21.63 31.93
N GLU A 153 -3.44 20.53 32.66
CA GLU A 153 -3.13 20.58 34.08
C GLU A 153 -1.62 20.52 34.29
N VAL A 154 -1.06 21.53 34.96
CA VAL A 154 0.36 21.65 35.27
C VAL A 154 0.52 22.13 36.71
N ASP A 155 1.17 21.34 37.56
CA ASP A 155 1.40 21.68 38.98
C ASP A 155 0.12 22.07 39.74
N GLY A 156 -1.00 21.41 39.43
CA GLY A 156 -2.30 21.71 40.04
C GLY A 156 -2.98 22.98 39.52
N LEU A 157 -2.42 23.62 38.47
CA LEU A 157 -3.03 24.75 37.77
C LEU A 157 -3.56 24.31 36.41
N TYR A 158 -4.72 24.85 36.02
CA TYR A 158 -5.36 24.59 34.74
C TYR A 158 -5.12 25.75 33.77
N LYS A 159 -4.66 25.44 32.56
CA LYS A 159 -4.32 26.41 31.51
C LYS A 159 -4.95 26.03 30.18
N ASP A 160 -5.72 26.94 29.61
CA ASP A 160 -6.34 26.74 28.30
C ASP A 160 -5.39 27.14 27.18
N VAL A 161 -5.29 26.29 26.16
CA VAL A 161 -4.47 26.49 24.96
C VAL A 161 -5.29 26.14 23.74
N THR A 162 -5.44 27.11 22.83
CA THR A 162 -6.02 26.88 21.52
C THR A 162 -5.01 26.16 20.63
N CYS A 163 -5.36 24.95 20.21
CA CYS A 163 -4.56 24.08 19.37
C CYS A 163 -5.20 23.96 17.99
N GLN A 164 -4.38 23.83 16.95
CA GLN A 164 -4.87 23.44 15.61
C GLN A 164 -4.95 21.91 15.54
N LEU A 165 -6.04 21.39 14.98
CA LEU A 165 -6.18 19.96 14.75
C LEU A 165 -5.51 19.59 13.43
N ASP A 166 -4.42 18.85 13.53
CA ASP A 166 -3.69 18.32 12.37
C ASP A 166 -3.73 16.80 12.37
N THR A 167 -4.67 16.23 11.63
CA THR A 167 -4.80 14.77 11.47
C THR A 167 -3.72 14.17 10.55
N GLY A 168 -2.96 15.01 9.84
CA GLY A 168 -1.86 14.57 8.98
C GLY A 168 -0.53 14.41 9.72
N ALA A 169 -0.46 14.82 10.99
CA ALA A 169 0.73 14.70 11.82
C ALA A 169 0.70 13.42 12.67
N THR A 170 1.85 12.76 12.79
CA THR A 170 2.01 11.57 13.65
C THR A 170 2.35 11.90 15.10
N CYS A 171 2.54 13.18 15.42
CA CYS A 171 2.92 13.64 16.76
C CYS A 171 2.39 15.04 17.05
N ASN A 172 2.17 15.34 18.32
CA ASN A 172 1.81 16.69 18.78
C ASN A 172 3.07 17.56 18.92
N VAL A 173 2.96 18.82 18.51
CA VAL A 173 4.05 19.80 18.60
C VAL A 173 3.58 21.06 19.29
N MET A 174 4.47 21.67 20.08
CA MET A 174 4.21 22.94 20.76
C MET A 174 5.47 23.80 20.70
N GLY A 175 5.30 25.08 20.37
CA GLY A 175 6.40 26.03 20.42
C GLY A 175 6.92 26.22 21.85
N ILE A 176 8.25 26.31 22.01
CA ILE A 176 8.91 26.41 23.32
C ILE A 176 8.39 27.61 24.14
N GLU A 177 8.04 28.71 23.48
CA GLU A 177 7.48 29.89 24.14
C GLU A 177 6.07 29.64 24.70
N ASN A 178 5.23 28.90 23.98
CA ASN A 178 3.89 28.54 24.45
C ASN A 178 3.97 27.52 25.60
N TYR A 179 4.91 26.59 25.51
CA TYR A 179 5.23 25.68 26.61
C TYR A 179 5.61 26.46 27.87
N ARG A 180 6.52 27.44 27.76
CA ARG A 180 6.94 28.30 28.89
C ARG A 180 5.82 29.12 29.52
N LYS A 181 4.74 29.41 28.78
CA LYS A 181 3.57 30.14 29.33
C LYS A 181 2.68 29.25 30.20
N ILE A 182 2.69 27.94 29.97
CA ILE A 182 1.84 26.98 30.67
C ILE A 182 2.60 26.13 31.70
N THR A 183 3.94 26.06 31.59
CA THR A 183 4.80 25.27 32.48
C THR A 183 6.21 25.87 32.56
N THR A 184 7.01 25.42 33.54
CA THR A 184 8.44 25.72 33.64
C THR A 184 9.28 24.84 32.70
N ILE A 185 10.46 25.34 32.29
CA ILE A 185 11.36 24.66 31.32
C ILE A 185 11.92 23.34 31.87
N ASP A 186 12.07 23.25 33.19
CA ASP A 186 12.73 22.12 33.87
C ASP A 186 11.99 20.78 33.70
N LYS A 187 10.77 20.82 33.16
CA LYS A 187 9.94 19.64 32.86
C LYS A 187 10.13 19.06 31.46
N ILE A 188 10.97 19.68 30.62
CA ILE A 188 11.30 19.16 29.30
C ILE A 188 12.39 18.10 29.43
N ARG A 189 12.11 16.90 28.92
CA ARG A 189 13.09 15.83 28.76
C ARG A 189 13.82 15.98 27.44
N LYS A 190 15.09 15.56 27.39
CA LYS A 190 15.83 15.51 26.13
C LYS A 190 15.15 14.51 25.18
N SER A 191 14.75 14.99 24.01
CA SER A 191 14.27 14.10 22.95
C SER A 191 15.42 13.63 22.07
N ASN A 192 15.38 12.37 21.66
CA ASN A 192 16.31 11.79 20.68
C ASN A 192 15.66 11.64 19.30
N ILE A 193 14.45 12.18 19.11
CA ILE A 193 13.66 12.08 17.89
C ILE A 193 13.88 13.33 17.04
N GLN A 194 13.88 13.16 15.72
CA GLN A 194 13.88 14.25 14.75
C GLN A 194 12.49 14.35 14.11
N LEU A 195 11.96 15.57 13.99
CA LEU A 195 10.68 15.82 13.32
C LEU A 195 10.94 16.03 11.83
N LYS A 196 10.30 15.22 10.99
CA LYS A 196 10.41 15.36 9.53
C LYS A 196 9.16 16.04 8.99
N CYS A 197 9.35 17.22 8.42
CA CYS A 197 8.28 17.96 7.78
C CYS A 197 7.96 17.39 6.40
N PHE A 198 6.76 17.71 5.92
CA PHE A 198 6.42 17.57 4.52
C PHE A 198 7.45 18.32 3.64
N GLY A 199 7.97 17.67 2.61
CA GLY A 199 9.09 18.19 1.80
C GLY A 199 10.50 17.80 2.29
N GLY A 200 10.62 17.05 3.39
CA GLY A 200 11.87 16.44 3.82
C GLY A 200 12.75 17.28 4.74
N THR A 201 12.36 18.52 5.04
CA THR A 201 13.01 19.36 6.06
C THR A 201 12.97 18.68 7.43
N VAL A 202 14.07 18.78 8.18
CA VAL A 202 14.19 18.19 9.51
C VAL A 202 14.24 19.29 10.57
N ILE A 203 13.41 19.14 11.61
CA ILE A 203 13.40 20.00 12.80
C ILE A 203 13.89 19.18 13.99
N ILE A 204 14.88 19.71 14.70
CA ILE A 204 15.37 19.13 15.96
C ILE A 204 14.57 19.75 17.10
N PRO A 205 13.74 18.97 17.82
CA PRO A 205 12.95 19.50 18.92
C PRO A 205 13.85 19.92 20.08
N SER A 206 13.46 20.96 20.81
CA SER A 206 14.14 21.36 22.06
C SER A 206 14.04 20.29 23.15
N GLY A 207 13.04 19.42 23.06
CA GLY A 207 12.86 18.24 23.90
C GLY A 207 11.43 17.71 23.82
N GLU A 208 11.05 16.87 24.76
CA GLU A 208 9.75 16.23 24.87
C GLU A 208 9.17 16.38 26.29
N ALA A 209 7.86 16.49 26.39
CA ALA A 209 7.16 16.61 27.66
C ALA A 209 5.83 15.87 27.59
N VAL A 210 5.43 15.30 28.73
CA VAL A 210 4.11 14.71 28.92
C VAL A 210 3.30 15.68 29.76
N LEU A 211 2.15 16.11 29.24
CA LEU A 211 1.23 17.04 29.90
C LEU A 211 -0.14 16.37 30.03
N ASN A 212 -0.77 16.54 31.18
CA ASN A 212 -2.14 16.08 31.39
C ASN A 212 -3.09 17.01 30.63
N CYS A 213 -3.87 16.44 29.72
CA CYS A 213 -4.82 17.18 28.90
C CYS A 213 -6.26 16.77 29.25
N ILE A 214 -7.09 17.78 29.46
CA ILE A 214 -8.51 17.65 29.77
C ILE A 214 -9.29 18.22 28.58
N LEU A 215 -10.22 17.43 28.07
CA LEU A 215 -11.13 17.84 26.99
C LEU A 215 -12.57 17.68 27.48
N ASN A 216 -13.34 18.77 27.48
CA ASN A 216 -14.74 18.80 27.92
C ASN A 216 -14.94 18.21 29.33
N GLY A 217 -14.05 18.52 30.26
CA GLY A 217 -14.11 18.03 31.66
C GLY A 217 -13.80 16.55 31.84
N LYS A 218 -13.32 15.86 30.79
CA LYS A 218 -12.82 14.47 30.89
C LYS A 218 -11.31 14.47 30.69
N GLU A 219 -10.60 13.95 31.68
CA GLU A 219 -9.21 13.54 31.50
C GLU A 219 -9.16 12.43 30.45
N LYS A 220 -8.39 12.65 29.39
CA LYS A 220 -8.07 11.59 28.44
C LYS A 220 -6.63 11.18 28.68
N ASN A 221 -6.45 10.15 29.50
CA ASN A 221 -5.18 9.47 29.62
C ASN A 221 -4.93 8.69 28.32
N TYR A 222 -4.15 9.25 27.42
CA TYR A 222 -3.54 8.52 26.32
C TYR A 222 -2.34 7.75 26.90
N ASN A 223 -2.63 6.64 27.59
CA ASN A 223 -1.61 5.64 27.86
C ASN A 223 -1.35 4.93 26.53
N ASP A 224 -0.25 5.32 25.89
CA ASP A 224 0.21 4.77 24.62
C ASP A 224 0.55 3.27 24.74
N ARG A 225 0.06 2.51 23.77
CA ARG A 225 0.62 1.29 23.13
C ARG A 225 1.01 0.10 23.99
#